data_AF-A0A6L8EJH8-F1
#
_entry.id   AF-A0A6L8EJH8-F1
#
_cell.length_a   1.000
_cell.length_b   1.000
_cell.length_c   1.000
_cell.angle_alpha   90.00
_cell.angle_beta   90.00
_cell.angle_gamma   90.00
#
_symmetry.space_group_name_H-M   'P 1'
#
loop_
_entity.id
_entity.type
_entity.pdbx_description
1 polymer ?
#
loop_
_entity_poly.entity_id
_entity_poly.type
_entity_poly.pdbx_seq_one_letter_code
_entity_poly.pdbx_strand_id
1 'polypeptide(L)'
;MTCQRCLEPVTVKLAETINVGITFAGSANKLPASVEPLVLMQDTILLADFIEEEILLDLPLSPMHDLQECAAGEQFMQRDNTASSPFHVLEKLKSG
;
A
#
# COMPACT_ATOMS: atom_id res chain seq x y z
N MET A 1 6.50 -7.64 -10.72
CA MET A 1 6.81 -7.89 -9.28
C MET A 1 6.50 -9.36 -8.98
N THR A 2 6.71 -9.84 -7.76
CA THR A 2 6.38 -11.22 -7.36
C THR A 2 5.25 -11.21 -6.35
N CYS A 3 4.17 -11.96 -6.63
CA CYS A 3 3.03 -12.09 -5.74
C CYS A 3 3.46 -12.71 -4.41
N GLN A 4 3.25 -12.02 -3.30
CA GLN A 4 3.62 -12.50 -1.95
C GLN A 4 2.70 -13.61 -1.42
N ARG A 5 1.69 -14.03 -2.21
CA ARG A 5 0.79 -15.13 -1.87
C ARG A 5 1.13 -16.44 -2.59
N CYS A 6 1.38 -16.39 -3.90
CA CYS A 6 1.67 -17.59 -4.71
C CYS A 6 3.10 -17.65 -5.25
N LEU A 7 3.92 -16.61 -5.04
CA LEU A 7 5.29 -16.47 -5.53
C LEU A 7 5.46 -16.43 -7.06
N GLU A 8 4.37 -16.27 -7.79
CA GLU A 8 4.38 -16.09 -9.26
C GLU A 8 4.50 -14.60 -9.64
N PRO A 9 4.97 -14.28 -10.87
CA PRO A 9 5.00 -12.91 -11.36
C PRO A 9 3.61 -12.25 -11.31
N VAL A 10 3.54 -11.00 -10.85
CA VAL A 10 2.33 -10.18 -10.82
C VAL A 10 2.59 -8.81 -11.44
N THR A 11 1.59 -8.34 -12.19
CA THR A 11 1.50 -6.98 -12.72
C THR A 11 0.61 -6.16 -11.78
N VAL A 12 1.14 -5.06 -11.26
CA VAL A 12 0.39 -4.11 -10.43
C VAL A 12 0.12 -2.87 -11.27
N LYS A 13 -1.13 -2.42 -11.29
CA LYS A 13 -1.50 -1.16 -11.91
C LYS A 13 -1.48 -0.07 -10.84
N LEU A 14 -0.67 0.96 -11.07
CA LEU A 14 -0.68 2.19 -10.26
C LEU A 14 -1.52 3.23 -10.99
N ALA A 15 -2.39 3.92 -10.26
CA ALA A 15 -3.29 4.93 -10.80
C ALA A 15 -3.62 5.92 -9.69
N GLU A 16 -2.74 6.90 -9.51
CA GLU A 16 -2.89 7.93 -8.49
C GLU A 16 -3.29 9.28 -9.10
N THR A 17 -3.97 10.10 -8.31
CA THR A 17 -4.21 11.51 -8.63
C THR A 17 -3.46 12.36 -7.62
N ILE A 18 -2.36 12.96 -8.06
CA ILE A 18 -1.51 13.80 -7.23
C ILE A 18 -2.11 15.21 -7.17
N ASN A 19 -2.39 15.71 -5.97
CA ASN A 19 -2.97 17.05 -5.77
C ASN A 19 -2.12 17.87 -4.79
N VAL A 20 -1.09 18.52 -5.32
CA VAL A 20 -0.10 19.26 -4.54
C VAL A 20 -0.16 20.77 -4.80
N GLY A 21 0.12 21.55 -3.75
CA GLY A 21 0.33 22.99 -3.81
C GLY A 21 1.81 23.33 -3.64
N ILE A 22 2.38 24.05 -4.59
CA ILE A 22 3.80 24.46 -4.55
C ILE A 22 3.96 25.64 -3.59
N THR A 23 4.91 25.53 -2.65
CA THR A 23 5.19 26.58 -1.65
C THR A 23 6.67 26.61 -1.28
N PHE A 24 7.11 27.71 -0.66
CA PHE A 24 8.40 27.78 0.03
C PHE A 24 8.25 27.45 1.52
N ALA A 25 9.40 27.23 2.19
CA ALA A 25 9.46 27.00 3.62
C ALA A 25 8.73 28.11 4.42
N GLY A 26 7.92 27.70 5.40
CA GLY A 26 7.19 28.62 6.27
C GLY A 26 5.89 29.21 5.70
N SER A 27 5.51 28.89 4.46
CA SER A 27 4.23 29.34 3.85
C SER A 27 3.24 28.22 3.55
N ALA A 28 3.54 26.97 3.93
CA ALA A 28 2.67 25.81 3.68
C ALA A 28 1.26 25.96 4.29
N ASN A 29 1.15 26.65 5.42
CA ASN A 29 -0.14 26.92 6.07
C ASN A 29 -1.06 27.87 5.29
N LYS A 30 -0.58 28.50 4.20
CA LYS A 30 -1.39 29.34 3.32
C LYS A 30 -2.07 28.56 2.19
N LEU A 31 -1.69 27.30 2.00
CA LEU A 31 -2.30 26.45 0.98
C LEU A 31 -3.73 26.06 1.40
N PRO A 32 -4.64 25.85 0.43
CA PRO A 32 -5.92 25.24 0.71
C PRO A 32 -5.75 23.90 1.42
N ALA A 33 -6.66 23.58 2.35
CA ALA A 33 -6.61 22.29 3.07
C ALA A 33 -6.80 21.06 2.16
N SER A 34 -7.25 21.26 0.92
CA SER A 34 -7.50 20.22 -0.06
C SER A 34 -6.26 19.78 -0.85
N VAL A 35 -5.11 20.42 -0.64
CA VAL A 35 -3.87 20.09 -1.38
C VAL A 35 -2.73 19.80 -0.41
N GLU A 36 -1.84 18.91 -0.83
CA GLU A 36 -0.64 18.60 -0.05
C GLU A 36 0.50 19.58 -0.37
N PRO A 37 1.25 20.07 0.63
CA PRO A 37 2.32 21.03 0.39
C PRO A 37 3.56 20.39 -0.26
N LEU A 38 3.89 20.82 -1.48
CA LEU A 38 5.19 20.55 -2.10
C LEU A 38 6.14 21.71 -1.79
N VAL A 39 7.01 21.52 -0.80
CA VAL A 39 7.92 22.55 -0.31
C VAL A 39 9.20 22.58 -1.14
N LEU A 40 9.41 23.68 -1.87
CA LEU A 40 10.60 23.90 -2.65
C LEU A 40 11.81 24.24 -1.75
N MET A 41 12.87 23.44 -1.85
CA MET A 41 14.17 23.73 -1.21
C MET A 41 15.05 24.65 -2.08
N GLN A 42 14.76 24.72 -3.38
CA GLN A 42 15.46 25.53 -4.40
C GLN A 42 14.41 26.17 -5.33
N ASP A 43 14.82 27.07 -6.22
CA ASP A 43 13.88 27.75 -7.12
C ASP A 43 13.16 26.81 -8.10
N THR A 44 13.69 25.62 -8.33
CA THR A 44 13.15 24.62 -9.25
C THR A 44 13.24 23.21 -8.68
N ILE A 45 12.36 22.33 -9.14
CA ILE A 45 12.45 20.88 -8.92
C ILE A 45 12.51 20.15 -10.27
N LEU A 46 13.09 18.96 -10.25
CA LEU A 46 12.98 18.02 -11.35
C LEU A 46 11.64 17.29 -11.22
N LEU A 47 10.77 17.45 -12.21
CA LEU A 47 9.46 16.79 -12.22
C LEU A 47 9.59 15.25 -12.22
N ALA A 48 10.67 14.72 -12.82
CA ALA A 48 10.94 13.29 -12.82
C ALA A 48 11.17 12.75 -11.40
N ASP A 49 11.98 13.46 -10.60
CA ASP A 49 12.28 13.08 -9.21
C ASP A 49 11.00 13.11 -8.36
N PHE A 50 10.17 14.15 -8.52
CA PHE A 50 8.88 14.22 -7.84
C PHE A 50 7.96 13.06 -8.23
N ILE A 51 7.80 12.78 -9.53
CA ILE A 51 6.97 11.67 -10.00
C ILE A 51 7.50 10.32 -9.49
N GLU A 52 8.81 10.14 -9.42
CA GLU A 52 9.43 8.93 -8.88
C GLU A 52 9.06 8.73 -7.40
N GLU A 53 9.15 9.78 -6.58
CA GLU A 53 8.76 9.74 -5.17
C GLU A 53 7.29 9.32 -5.00
N GLU A 54 6.38 9.93 -5.75
CA GLU A 54 4.95 9.57 -5.69
C GLU A 54 4.72 8.11 -6.11
N ILE A 55 5.35 7.66 -7.21
CA ILE A 55 5.27 6.24 -7.64
C ILE A 55 5.79 5.31 -6.54
N LEU A 56 6.90 5.65 -5.89
CA LEU A 56 7.47 4.84 -4.82
C LEU A 56 6.55 4.77 -3.60
N LEU A 57 5.84 5.85 -3.27
CA LEU A 57 4.87 5.90 -2.18
C LEU A 57 3.63 5.05 -2.50
N ASP A 58 3.20 5.02 -3.76
CA ASP A 58 2.02 4.28 -4.21
C ASP A 58 2.28 2.78 -4.45
N LEU A 59 3.55 2.36 -4.43
CA LEU A 59 3.92 0.96 -4.58
C LEU A 59 3.41 0.10 -3.42
N PRO A 60 2.79 -1.06 -3.69
CA PRO A 60 2.36 -1.95 -2.62
C PRO A 60 3.57 -2.58 -1.92
N LEU A 61 3.60 -2.49 -0.59
CA LEU A 61 4.60 -3.16 0.25
C LEU A 61 4.59 -4.69 0.06
N SER A 62 3.43 -5.26 -0.23
CA SER A 62 3.24 -6.69 -0.46
C SER A 62 2.38 -6.89 -1.71
N PRO A 63 2.99 -6.92 -2.90
CA PRO A 63 2.25 -7.07 -4.15
C PRO A 63 1.59 -8.44 -4.19
N MET A 64 0.30 -8.47 -4.53
CA MET A 64 -0.47 -9.70 -4.68
C MET A 64 -1.38 -9.59 -5.89
N HIS A 65 -1.68 -10.73 -6.51
CA HIS A 65 -2.80 -10.81 -7.43
C HIS A 65 -4.12 -10.51 -6.71
N ASP A 66 -5.16 -10.16 -7.47
CA ASP A 66 -6.52 -10.27 -6.97
C ASP A 66 -6.80 -11.71 -6.52
N LEU A 67 -7.71 -11.88 -5.55
CA LEU A 67 -7.96 -13.20 -4.95
C LEU A 67 -8.39 -14.23 -5.99
N GLN A 68 -9.22 -13.82 -6.95
CA GLN A 68 -9.74 -14.69 -8.02
C GLN A 68 -8.68 -15.08 -9.06
N GLU A 69 -7.63 -14.28 -9.21
CA GLU A 69 -6.57 -14.49 -10.21
C GLU A 69 -5.34 -15.19 -9.63
N CYS A 70 -5.35 -15.44 -8.32
CA CYS A 70 -4.23 -16.06 -7.64
C CYS A 70 -4.40 -17.57 -7.56
N ALA A 71 -3.40 -18.32 -8.04
CA ALA A 71 -3.39 -19.78 -7.93
C ALA A 71 -3.53 -20.30 -6.47
N ALA A 72 -3.07 -19.53 -5.49
CA ALA A 72 -3.23 -19.84 -4.07
C ALA A 72 -4.50 -19.23 -3.44
N GLY A 73 -5.35 -18.53 -4.21
CA GLY A 73 -6.52 -17.80 -3.74
C GLY A 73 -7.60 -18.70 -3.14
N GLU A 74 -7.88 -19.85 -3.75
CA GLU A 74 -8.91 -20.79 -3.27
C GLU A 74 -8.61 -21.33 -1.87
N GLN A 75 -7.33 -21.63 -1.59
CA GLN A 75 -6.87 -22.12 -0.28
C GLN A 75 -7.03 -21.07 0.83
N PHE A 76 -6.99 -19.79 0.47
CA PHE A 76 -7.26 -18.69 1.39
C PHE A 76 -8.77 -18.52 1.64
N MET A 77 -9.60 -18.60 0.60
CA MET A 77 -11.06 -18.43 0.73
C MET A 77 -11.72 -19.57 1.52
N GLN A 78 -11.19 -20.79 1.46
CA GLN A 78 -11.75 -21.94 2.19
C GLN A 78 -11.48 -21.92 3.71
N ARG A 79 -10.45 -21.20 4.18
CA ARG A 79 -10.10 -21.12 5.61
C ARG A 79 -11.09 -20.33 6.45
N ASP A 80 -11.81 -19.38 5.86
CA ASP A 80 -12.80 -18.57 6.60
C ASP A 80 -14.08 -19.35 6.94
N ASN A 81 -14.39 -20.43 6.23
CA ASN A 81 -15.69 -21.11 6.35
C ASN A 81 -15.71 -22.34 7.27
N THR A 82 -14.58 -22.81 7.82
CA THR A 82 -14.58 -24.10 8.55
C THR A 82 -13.79 -24.21 9.86
N ALA A 83 -13.15 -23.16 10.38
CA ALA A 83 -12.31 -23.32 11.57
C ALA A 83 -12.96 -22.79 12.86
N SER A 84 -13.34 -23.71 13.76
CA SER A 84 -13.22 -23.47 15.20
C SER A 84 -11.86 -22.80 15.45
N SER A 85 -11.85 -21.64 16.11
CA SER A 85 -10.68 -20.76 16.30
C SER A 85 -9.33 -21.49 16.24
N PRO A 86 -8.33 -21.00 15.46
CA PRO A 86 -6.99 -21.59 15.35
C PRO A 86 -6.28 -21.81 16.69
N PHE A 87 -6.76 -21.12 17.72
CA PHE A 87 -6.24 -21.15 19.07
C PHE A 87 -7.11 -21.94 20.05
N HIS A 88 -8.07 -22.74 19.59
CA HIS A 88 -8.92 -23.57 20.45
C HIS A 88 -8.10 -24.58 21.29
N VAL A 89 -6.91 -24.96 20.82
CA VAL A 89 -5.95 -25.77 21.58
C VAL A 89 -5.39 -25.03 22.81
N LEU A 90 -5.34 -23.70 22.78
CA LEU A 90 -4.80 -22.89 23.88
C LEU A 90 -5.78 -22.77 25.07
N GLU A 91 -7.08 -22.99 24.87
CA GLU A 91 -8.06 -23.02 25.97
C GLU A 91 -7.76 -24.16 26.96
N LYS A 92 -7.17 -25.26 26.49
CA LYS A 92 -6.79 -26.41 27.33
C LYS A 92 -5.58 -26.16 28.24
N LEU A 93 -4.86 -25.05 28.04
CA LEU A 93 -3.67 -24.68 28.82
C LEU A 93 -3.96 -23.66 29.93
N LYS A 94 -5.22 -23.25 30.12
CA LYS A 94 -5.61 -22.25 31.13
C LYS A 94 -5.96 -22.86 32.52
N SER A 95 -5.86 -24.18 32.67
CA SER A 95 -6.28 -24.90 33.88
C SER A 95 -5.17 -25.79 34.47
N GLY A 96 -3.91 -25.40 34.32
CA GLY A 96 -2.74 -26.01 34.96
C GLY A 96 -2.06 -25.06 35.94
#